data_AF-A0A9E2BBR9-F1
#
_entry.id   AF-A0A9E2BBR9-F1
#
_cell.length_a   1.000
_cell.length_b   1.000
_cell.length_c   1.000
_cell.angle_alpha   90.00
_cell.angle_beta   90.00
_cell.angle_gamma   90.00
#
_symmetry.space_group_name_H-M   'P 1'
#
loop_
_entity.id
_entity.type
_entity.pdbx_description
1 polymer ?
#
loop_
_entity_poly.entity_id
_entity_poly.type
_entity_poly.pdbx_seq_one_letter_code
_entity_poly.pdbx_strand_id
1 'polypeptide(L)' 'GIVGPNAGDLIAEVALAIEMGCDAEDIGLTIHPHPTLSETVAFAAEAFDGSLTDLYIPKQK' A
#
# COMPACT_ATOMS: atom_id res chain seq x y z
N GLY A 1 3.54 9.12 3.73
CA GLY A 1 2.77 9.28 4.99
C GLY A 1 1.30 9.41 4.64
N ILE A 2 0.41 9.07 5.58
CA ILE A 2 -1.04 8.94 5.33
C ILE A 2 -1.77 10.17 5.87
N VAL A 3 -2.64 10.77 5.06
CA VAL A 3 -3.47 11.93 5.44
C VAL A 3 -4.91 11.66 5.01
N GLY A 4 -5.84 11.69 5.96
CA GLY A 4 -7.26 11.45 5.72
C GLY A 4 -7.98 10.92 6.98
N PRO A 5 -9.30 10.68 6.89
CA PRO A 5 -10.04 9.96 7.94
C PRO A 5 -9.39 8.60 8.20
N ASN A 6 -9.38 8.16 9.47
CA ASN A 6 -8.86 6.85 9.86
C ASN A 6 -7.37 6.59 9.51
N ALA A 7 -6.57 7.63 9.25
CA ALA A 7 -5.15 7.46 8.93
C ALA A 7 -4.37 6.70 10.02
N GLY A 8 -4.74 6.87 11.30
CA GLY A 8 -4.14 6.12 12.42
C GLY A 8 -4.35 4.61 12.31
N ASP A 9 -5.52 4.17 11.82
CA ASP A 9 -5.85 2.75 11.65
C ASP A 9 -5.00 2.12 10.53
N LEU A 10 -4.74 2.89 9.45
CA LEU A 10 -3.89 2.44 8.34
C LEU A 10 -2.40 2.41 8.69
N ILE A 11 -1.94 3.35 9.52
CA ILE A 11 -0.53 3.39 9.98
C ILE A 11 -0.19 2.13 10.79
N ALA A 12 -1.16 1.52 11.49
CA ALA A 12 -0.93 0.31 12.27
C ALA A 12 -0.43 -0.86 11.39
N GLU A 13 -0.98 -1.03 10.19
CA GLU A 13 -0.55 -2.05 9.23
C GLU A 13 0.88 -1.77 8.73
N VAL A 14 1.15 -0.54 8.31
CA VAL A 14 2.49 -0.12 7.83
C VAL A 14 3.55 -0.25 8.94
N ALA A 15 3.19 0.07 10.18
CA ALA A 15 4.08 -0.10 11.33
C ALA A 15 4.43 -1.58 11.55
N LEU A 16 3.44 -2.48 11.47
CA LEU A 16 3.67 -3.91 11.56
C LEU A 16 4.55 -4.40 10.40
N ALA A 17 4.30 -3.95 9.17
CA ALA A 17 5.10 -4.30 8.00
C ALA A 17 6.58 -3.90 8.17
N ILE A 18 6.85 -2.72 8.76
CA ILE A 18 8.21 -2.27 9.08
C ILE A 18 8.87 -3.18 10.13
N GLU A 19 8.17 -3.51 11.22
CA GLU A 19 8.70 -4.38 12.29
C GLU A 19 9.00 -5.81 11.80
N MET A 20 8.19 -6.29 10.85
CA MET A 20 8.39 -7.59 10.22
C MET A 20 9.46 -7.59 9.12
N GLY A 21 9.95 -6.41 8.72
CA GLY A 21 10.92 -6.25 7.63
C GLY A 21 10.34 -6.59 6.26
N CYS A 22 9.04 -6.38 6.07
CA CYS A 22 8.35 -6.62 4.80
C CYS A 22 8.88 -5.70 3.69
N ASP A 23 8.89 -6.20 2.46
CA ASP A 23 9.12 -5.39 1.27
C ASP A 23 7.82 -4.97 0.57
N ALA A 24 7.93 -4.30 -0.57
CA ALA A 24 6.77 -3.85 -1.33
C ALA A 24 5.98 -5.01 -1.96
N GLU A 25 6.64 -6.13 -2.26
CA GLU A 25 5.97 -7.31 -2.82
C GLU A 25 5.10 -7.98 -1.75
N ASP A 26 5.58 -8.10 -0.52
CA ASP A 26 4.81 -8.63 0.61
C ASP A 26 3.50 -7.84 0.83
N ILE A 27 3.57 -6.51 0.79
CA ILE A 27 2.41 -5.62 1.00
C ILE A 27 1.49 -5.65 -0.22
N GLY A 28 2.04 -5.56 -1.44
CA GLY A 28 1.26 -5.54 -2.68
C GLY A 28 0.53 -6.85 -2.97
N LEU A 29 1.14 -8.00 -2.67
CA LEU A 29 0.51 -9.32 -2.85
C LEU A 29 -0.47 -9.69 -1.75
N THR A 30 -0.48 -8.95 -0.64
CA THR A 30 -1.50 -9.12 0.40
C THR A 30 -2.84 -8.59 -0.09
N ILE A 31 -3.87 -9.44 -0.12
CA ILE A 31 -5.20 -9.07 -0.62
C ILE A 31 -5.90 -8.16 0.40
N HIS A 32 -6.00 -6.88 0.07
CA HIS A 32 -6.75 -5.91 0.86
C HIS A 32 -8.24 -5.94 0.48
N PRO A 33 -9.18 -5.84 1.44
CA PRO A 33 -10.60 -5.85 1.13
C PRO A 33 -11.02 -4.65 0.27
N HIS A 34 -11.87 -4.88 -0.73
CA HIS A 34 -12.47 -3.83 -1.56
C HIS A 34 -13.98 -3.68 -1.28
N PRO A 35 -14.55 -2.46 -1.22
CA PRO A 35 -13.90 -1.14 -1.24
C PRO A 35 -13.56 -0.66 0.19
N THR A 36 -12.31 -0.28 0.44
CA THR A 36 -11.85 0.21 1.77
C THR A 36 -10.81 1.33 1.65
N LEU A 37 -10.40 1.90 2.78
CA LEU A 37 -9.22 2.76 2.81
C LEU A 37 -7.92 1.95 2.91
N SER A 38 -7.98 0.71 3.43
CA SER A 38 -6.79 -0.15 3.58
C SER A 38 -6.21 -0.59 2.25
N GLU A 39 -7.01 -0.78 1.20
CA GLU A 39 -6.49 -1.11 -0.14
C GLU A 39 -5.51 -0.08 -0.70
N THR A 40 -5.55 1.17 -0.20
CA THR A 40 -4.58 2.20 -0.60
C THR A 40 -3.14 1.90 -0.16
N VAL A 41 -2.95 1.05 0.86
CA VAL A 41 -1.63 0.58 1.30
C VAL A 41 -1.02 -0.37 0.26
N ALA A 42 -1.80 -1.35 -0.21
CA ALA A 42 -1.41 -2.19 -1.36
C ALA A 42 -1.17 -1.34 -2.62
N PHE A 43 -2.06 -0.40 -2.95
CA PHE A 43 -1.86 0.45 -4.14
C PHE A 43 -0.56 1.24 -4.09
N ALA A 44 -0.15 1.72 -2.91
CA ALA A 44 1.13 2.40 -2.75
C ALA A 44 2.33 1.44 -2.97
N ALA A 45 2.20 0.18 -2.56
CA ALA A 45 3.22 -0.84 -2.79
C ALA A 45 3.30 -1.28 -4.26
N GLU A 46 2.15 -1.54 -4.89
CA GLU A 46 2.05 -1.85 -6.33
C GLU A 46 2.50 -0.69 -7.22
N ALA A 47 2.28 0.55 -6.76
CA ALA A 47 2.79 1.75 -7.46
C ALA A 47 4.32 1.78 -7.47
N PHE A 48 4.95 1.36 -6.37
CA PHE A 48 6.41 1.26 -6.27
C PHE A 48 6.95 0.11 -7.14
N ASP A 49 6.31 -1.05 -7.12
CA ASP A 49 6.67 -2.20 -7.94
C ASP A 49 6.38 -1.98 -9.44
N GLY A 50 5.46 -1.06 -9.76
CA GLY A 50 5.06 -0.74 -11.13
C GLY A 50 4.08 -1.76 -11.73
N SER A 51 3.38 -2.48 -10.86
CA SER A 51 2.30 -3.44 -11.17
C SER A 51 0.90 -2.85 -10.98
N LEU A 52 0.78 -1.66 -10.37
CA LEU A 52 -0.51 -0.99 -10.14
C LEU A 52 -1.30 -0.76 -11.43
N THR A 53 -2.56 -1.20 -11.43
CA THR A 53 -3.48 -1.01 -12.57
C THR A 53 -4.54 0.07 -12.36
N ASP A 54 -4.85 0.45 -11.12
CA ASP A 54 -5.93 1.39 -10.81
C ASP A 54 -5.59 2.86 -11.08
N LEU A 55 -4.30 3.19 -11.18
CA LEU A 55 -3.82 4.53 -11.53
C LEU A 55 -2.81 4.47 -12.66
N TYR A 56 -2.83 5.48 -13.54
CA TYR A 56 -1.77 5.66 -14.52
C TYR A 56 -0.52 6.25 -13.85
N ILE A 57 0.53 5.44 -13.69
CA ILE A 57 1.83 5.87 -13.18
C ILE A 57 2.89 5.66 -14.27
N PRO A 58 3.54 6.71 -14.78
CA PRO A 58 4.61 6.57 -15.76
C PRO A 58 5.84 5.95 -15.09
N LYS A 59 6.39 4.88 -15.68
CA LYS A 59 7.65 4.28 -15.21
C LYS A 59 8.78 5.32 -15.30
N GLN A 60 9.43 5.60 -14.17
CA GLN A 60 10.65 6.40 -14.17
C GLN A 60 11.77 5.56 -14.79
N LYS A 61 12.48 6.15 -15.77
CA LYS A 61 13.58 5.51 -16.50
C LYS A 61 14.82 5.36 -15.65
#